data_AF-A0A8T4G1D4-F1
#
_entry.id   AF-A0A8T4G1D4-F1
#
_cell.length_a   1.000
_cell.length_b   1.000
_cell.length_c   1.000
_cell.angle_alpha   90.00
_cell.angle_beta   90.00
_cell.angle_gamma   90.00
#
_symmetry.space_group_name_H-M   'P 1'
#
loop_
_entity.id
_entity.type
_entity.pdbx_description
1 polymer ?
#
loop_
_entity_poly.entity_id
_entity_poly.type
_entity_poly.pdbx_seq_one_letter_code
_entity_poly.pdbx_strand_id
1 'polypeptide(L)'
;MKRFFLIFIIILTGTLSLVSATYSWTGKLNVGDKLYVNELIIQIDKNKADNRTAAIVYQGNQLLGLVYAGDSDIFEGLEISVTRFNDYVLLSILSEEPFTISFNATEDYPAEINRLKEENGKLEQENEQLKKQVEQLTNENKQLKRRISDLEKQLSQAKAQDVSKLQVQINNLTKENRELKAQIANQTNLINQLKAKAKFLEDQNNEYKSLITKLLEEQAKKSEQEYIEKAKKERLIGSIIIKSLILGGIVVGIVGYGLYRKKRSWEHAGL
;
A
#
# COMPACT_ATOMS: atom_id res chain seq x y z
N MET A 1 -40.25 -53.70 15.07
CA MET A 1 -41.13 -54.84 15.39
C MET A 1 -40.41 -56.12 14.99
N LYS A 2 -39.96 -56.93 15.96
CA LYS A 2 -39.31 -58.22 15.71
C LYS A 2 -40.39 -59.21 15.24
N ARG A 3 -40.33 -59.64 13.98
CA ARG A 3 -41.16 -60.73 13.47
C ARG A 3 -40.46 -62.04 13.82
N PHE A 4 -41.05 -62.82 14.73
CA PHE A 4 -40.63 -64.18 15.03
C PHE A 4 -40.79 -65.06 13.79
N PHE A 5 -39.78 -65.88 13.48
CA PHE A 5 -39.81 -66.81 12.35
C PHE A 5 -39.70 -68.27 12.82
N LEU A 6 -40.58 -69.07 12.22
CA LEU A 6 -40.61 -70.53 12.02
C LEU A 6 -40.90 -71.45 13.22
N ILE A 7 -42.15 -71.93 13.24
CA ILE A 7 -42.55 -73.22 13.80
C ILE A 7 -42.40 -74.24 12.66
N PHE A 8 -41.55 -75.26 12.84
CA PHE A 8 -41.59 -76.49 12.04
C PHE A 8 -42.84 -77.27 12.46
N ILE A 9 -43.73 -77.61 11.53
CA ILE A 9 -44.77 -78.62 11.78
C ILE A 9 -44.52 -79.76 10.80
N ILE A 10 -43.96 -80.85 11.32
CA ILE A 10 -43.86 -82.14 10.64
C ILE A 10 -45.20 -82.85 10.87
N ILE A 11 -46.07 -82.94 9.87
CA ILE A 11 -47.29 -83.76 9.95
C ILE A 11 -46.98 -85.13 9.34
N LEU A 12 -46.75 -86.11 10.20
CA LEU A 12 -46.57 -87.51 9.83
C LEU A 12 -47.95 -88.20 9.85
N THR A 13 -48.70 -88.18 8.75
CA THR A 13 -49.95 -88.97 8.65
C THR A 13 -49.64 -90.36 8.10
N GLY A 14 -49.64 -91.36 8.98
CA GLY A 14 -49.46 -92.76 8.61
C GLY A 14 -50.78 -93.52 8.52
N THR A 15 -51.14 -93.97 7.32
CA THR A 15 -51.92 -95.21 7.14
C THR A 15 -51.11 -96.16 6.28
N LEU A 16 -51.09 -97.43 6.72
CA LEU A 16 -50.29 -98.55 6.23
C LEU A 16 -50.23 -98.72 4.70
N SER A 17 -49.26 -98.09 4.04
CA SER A 17 -48.40 -98.62 2.98
C SER A 17 -47.41 -97.53 2.53
N LEU A 18 -46.10 -97.79 2.62
CA LEU A 18 -44.97 -96.92 2.21
C LEU A 18 -45.01 -95.47 2.75
N VAL A 19 -44.35 -95.24 3.89
CA VAL A 19 -44.22 -93.89 4.48
C VAL A 19 -43.19 -93.08 3.69
N SER A 20 -43.60 -92.28 2.71
CA SER A 20 -42.82 -91.13 2.24
C SER A 20 -42.99 -89.99 3.25
N ALA A 21 -41.88 -89.38 3.68
CA ALA A 21 -41.93 -88.20 4.54
C ALA A 21 -42.24 -86.98 3.65
N THR A 22 -43.39 -86.34 3.85
CA THR A 22 -43.72 -85.10 3.15
C THR A 22 -43.26 -83.91 3.97
N TYR A 23 -42.43 -83.06 3.37
CA TYR A 23 -42.05 -81.77 3.94
C TYR A 23 -43.07 -80.73 3.51
N SER A 24 -43.53 -79.92 4.45
CA SER A 24 -44.48 -78.86 4.15
C SER A 24 -44.15 -77.57 4.87
N TRP A 25 -44.53 -76.47 4.22
CA TRP A 25 -44.49 -75.16 4.82
C TRP A 25 -45.70 -74.35 4.37
N THR A 26 -46.33 -73.66 5.31
CA THR A 26 -47.38 -72.71 5.02
C THR A 26 -47.05 -71.38 5.67
N GLY A 27 -47.12 -70.30 4.91
CA GLY A 27 -46.86 -68.97 5.43
C GLY A 27 -47.77 -67.91 4.85
N LYS A 28 -47.96 -66.84 5.63
CA LYS A 28 -48.66 -65.64 5.22
C LYS A 28 -47.74 -64.74 4.42
N LEU A 29 -48.16 -64.39 3.20
CA LEU A 29 -47.48 -63.45 2.30
C LEU A 29 -48.46 -62.39 1.81
N ASN A 30 -47.98 -61.17 1.63
CA ASN A 30 -48.72 -60.05 1.05
C ASN A 30 -48.26 -59.82 -0.38
N VAL A 31 -49.08 -59.10 -1.16
CA VAL A 31 -48.70 -58.67 -2.52
C VAL A 31 -47.41 -57.84 -2.44
N GLY A 32 -46.40 -58.21 -3.22
CA GLY A 32 -45.05 -57.63 -3.21
C GLY A 32 -44.03 -58.41 -2.37
N ASP A 33 -44.47 -59.35 -1.53
CA ASP A 33 -43.54 -60.20 -0.78
C ASP A 33 -42.84 -61.20 -1.71
N LYS A 34 -41.57 -61.49 -1.40
CA LYS A 34 -40.75 -62.49 -2.08
C LYS A 34 -40.34 -63.58 -1.10
N LEU A 35 -40.36 -64.81 -1.57
CA LEU A 35 -39.95 -66.00 -0.84
C LEU A 35 -38.93 -66.77 -1.69
N TYR A 36 -37.82 -67.15 -1.08
CA TYR A 36 -36.78 -67.94 -1.71
C TYR A 36 -36.92 -69.38 -1.20
N VAL A 37 -37.13 -70.32 -2.10
CA VAL A 37 -37.33 -71.74 -1.78
C VAL A 37 -36.34 -72.56 -2.59
N ASN A 38 -35.27 -73.02 -1.94
CA ASN A 38 -34.07 -73.50 -2.63
C ASN A 38 -33.59 -72.46 -3.67
N GLU A 39 -33.56 -72.82 -4.95
CA GLU A 39 -33.18 -71.94 -6.07
C GLU A 39 -34.37 -71.20 -6.71
N LEU A 40 -35.59 -71.43 -6.22
CA LEU A 40 -36.79 -70.78 -6.72
C LEU A 40 -37.07 -69.47 -5.99
N ILE A 41 -37.54 -68.48 -6.72
CA ILE A 41 -38.05 -67.23 -6.18
C ILE A 41 -39.55 -67.20 -6.43
N ILE A 42 -40.33 -67.19 -5.35
CA ILE A 42 -41.79 -67.07 -5.40
C ILE A 42 -42.16 -65.64 -4.99
N GLN A 43 -42.74 -64.89 -5.91
CA GLN A 43 -43.21 -63.53 -5.67
C GLN A 43 -44.74 -63.50 -5.70
N ILE A 44 -45.37 -62.92 -4.68
CA ILE A 44 -46.82 -62.73 -4.69
C ILE A 44 -47.14 -61.43 -5.43
N ASP A 45 -47.92 -61.51 -6.50
CA ASP A 45 -48.35 -60.33 -7.25
C ASP A 45 -49.85 -60.38 -7.57
N LYS A 46 -50.39 -59.25 -8.03
CA LYS A 46 -51.80 -59.08 -8.34
C LYS A 46 -51.96 -58.59 -9.77
N ASN A 47 -52.68 -59.36 -10.57
CA ASN A 47 -53.01 -58.97 -11.93
C ASN A 47 -53.92 -57.73 -11.91
N LYS A 48 -53.51 -56.70 -12.65
CA LYS A 48 -54.19 -55.39 -12.70
C LYS A 48 -55.51 -55.43 -13.47
N ALA A 49 -55.70 -56.39 -14.37
CA ALA A 49 -56.88 -56.46 -15.23
C ALA A 49 -58.08 -57.16 -14.55
N ASP A 50 -57.84 -58.25 -13.83
CA ASP A 50 -58.87 -59.10 -13.22
C ASP A 50 -58.83 -59.12 -11.67
N ASN A 51 -57.89 -58.38 -11.08
CA ASN A 51 -57.71 -58.25 -9.63
C ASN A 51 -57.42 -59.59 -8.91
N ARG A 52 -56.96 -60.60 -9.66
CA ARG A 52 -56.56 -61.91 -9.12
C ARG A 52 -55.14 -61.87 -8.60
N THR A 53 -54.92 -62.48 -7.44
CA THR A 53 -53.58 -62.63 -6.85
C THR A 53 -53.00 -63.96 -7.31
N ALA A 54 -51.70 -63.97 -7.63
CA ALA A 54 -50.97 -65.15 -8.03
C ALA A 54 -49.59 -65.19 -7.36
N ALA A 55 -49.09 -66.39 -7.14
CA ALA A 55 -47.68 -66.62 -6.88
C ALA A 55 -46.96 -66.80 -8.22
N ILE A 56 -45.98 -65.95 -8.49
CA ILE A 56 -45.14 -66.03 -9.69
C ILE A 56 -43.84 -66.73 -9.30
N VAL A 57 -43.53 -67.82 -9.99
CA VAL A 57 -42.40 -68.70 -9.66
C VAL A 57 -41.28 -68.50 -10.69
N TYR A 58 -40.10 -68.15 -10.21
CA TYR A 58 -38.89 -67.95 -11.01
C TYR A 58 -37.79 -68.91 -10.59
N GLN A 59 -36.89 -69.23 -11.51
CA GLN A 59 -35.59 -69.82 -11.22
C GLN A 59 -34.52 -68.90 -11.80
N GLY A 60 -33.75 -68.24 -10.93
CA GLY A 60 -32.90 -67.11 -11.33
C GLY A 60 -33.73 -66.01 -12.02
N ASN A 61 -33.44 -65.72 -13.30
CA ASN A 61 -34.16 -64.72 -14.11
C ASN A 61 -35.22 -65.33 -15.04
N GLN A 62 -35.42 -66.66 -15.02
CA GLN A 62 -36.39 -67.33 -15.88
C GLN A 62 -37.72 -67.52 -15.16
N LEU A 63 -38.82 -67.10 -15.78
CA LEU A 63 -40.17 -67.37 -15.30
C LEU A 63 -40.50 -68.85 -15.56
N LEU A 64 -40.77 -69.61 -14.50
CA LEU A 64 -41.22 -71.01 -14.61
C LEU A 64 -42.74 -71.09 -14.78
N GLY A 65 -43.48 -70.25 -14.06
CA GLY A 65 -44.93 -70.22 -14.16
C GLY A 65 -45.58 -69.35 -13.10
N LEU A 66 -46.91 -69.46 -13.02
CA LEU A 66 -47.73 -68.70 -12.09
C LEU A 66 -48.86 -69.57 -11.55
N VAL A 67 -49.16 -69.44 -10.26
CA VAL A 67 -50.23 -70.15 -9.56
C VAL A 67 -51.23 -69.12 -9.05
N TYR A 68 -52.45 -69.14 -9.57
CA TYR A 68 -53.49 -68.22 -9.11
C TYR A 68 -54.05 -68.64 -7.76
N ALA A 69 -54.60 -67.67 -7.03
CA ALA A 69 -55.29 -67.94 -5.79
C ALA A 69 -56.49 -68.89 -5.99
N GLY A 70 -56.50 -70.01 -5.28
CA GLY A 70 -57.43 -71.12 -5.41
C GLY A 70 -56.84 -72.35 -6.09
N ASP A 71 -55.69 -72.20 -6.76
CA ASP A 71 -55.04 -73.25 -7.53
C ASP A 71 -53.77 -73.77 -6.84
N SER A 72 -53.30 -74.92 -7.31
CA SER A 72 -51.98 -75.49 -7.01
C SER A 72 -51.30 -75.96 -8.28
N ASP A 73 -49.97 -75.91 -8.29
CA ASP A 73 -49.15 -76.41 -9.40
C ASP A 73 -47.78 -76.87 -8.89
N ILE A 74 -47.05 -77.67 -9.67
CA ILE A 74 -45.78 -78.30 -9.27
C ILE A 74 -44.63 -77.67 -10.05
N PHE A 75 -43.63 -77.16 -9.33
CA PHE A 75 -42.40 -76.61 -9.90
C PHE A 75 -41.19 -77.25 -9.25
N GLU A 76 -40.30 -77.87 -10.03
CA GLU A 76 -39.06 -78.48 -9.53
C GLU A 76 -39.29 -79.42 -8.31
N GLY A 77 -40.36 -80.22 -8.34
CA GLY A 77 -40.70 -81.15 -7.25
C GLY A 77 -41.33 -80.50 -6.00
N LEU A 78 -41.66 -79.20 -6.07
CA LEU A 78 -42.39 -78.46 -5.04
C LEU A 78 -43.83 -78.21 -5.52
N GLU A 79 -44.81 -78.79 -4.84
CA GLU A 79 -46.22 -78.44 -5.03
C GLU A 79 -46.51 -77.13 -4.29
N ILE A 80 -46.87 -76.10 -5.04
CA ILE A 80 -47.14 -74.76 -4.53
C ILE A 80 -48.63 -74.49 -4.66
N SER A 81 -49.29 -74.24 -3.53
CA SER A 81 -50.71 -73.89 -3.45
C SER A 81 -50.90 -72.49 -2.88
N VAL A 82 -51.77 -71.72 -3.53
CA VAL A 82 -52.02 -70.30 -3.20
C VAL A 82 -53.45 -70.17 -2.73
N THR A 83 -53.67 -69.86 -1.45
CA THR A 83 -55.02 -69.60 -0.92
C THR A 83 -55.17 -68.15 -0.49
N ARG A 84 -56.18 -67.45 -0.99
CA ARG A 84 -56.42 -66.05 -0.63
C ARG A 84 -57.26 -65.91 0.63
N PHE A 85 -56.82 -65.05 1.54
CA PHE A 85 -57.53 -64.68 2.76
C PHE A 85 -57.53 -63.15 2.92
N ASN A 86 -58.67 -62.53 2.58
CA ASN A 86 -58.85 -61.07 2.62
C ASN A 86 -57.73 -60.33 1.85
N ASP A 87 -56.82 -59.71 2.61
CA ASP A 87 -55.74 -58.84 2.12
C ASP A 87 -54.38 -59.56 1.99
N TYR A 88 -54.32 -60.85 2.29
CA TYR A 88 -53.09 -61.64 2.18
C TYR A 88 -53.35 -63.02 1.55
N VAL A 89 -52.26 -63.72 1.26
CA VAL A 89 -52.24 -65.08 0.72
C VAL A 89 -51.59 -66.01 1.73
N LEU A 90 -52.17 -67.18 1.92
CA LEU A 90 -51.50 -68.34 2.50
C LEU A 90 -50.87 -69.13 1.36
N LEU A 91 -49.54 -69.11 1.31
CA LEU A 91 -48.77 -69.93 0.40
C LEU A 91 -48.42 -71.23 1.12
N SER A 92 -48.83 -72.36 0.57
CA SER A 92 -48.46 -73.70 1.05
C SER A 92 -47.54 -74.37 0.04
N ILE A 93 -46.45 -74.95 0.53
CA ILE A 93 -45.44 -75.63 -0.27
C ILE A 93 -45.29 -77.03 0.29
N LEU A 94 -45.39 -78.03 -0.58
CA LEU A 94 -45.26 -79.44 -0.24
C LEU A 94 -44.19 -80.09 -1.12
N SER A 95 -43.39 -80.98 -0.56
CA SER A 95 -42.41 -81.75 -1.32
C SER A 95 -42.08 -83.07 -0.63
N GLU A 96 -41.65 -84.05 -1.42
CA GLU A 96 -41.09 -85.31 -0.92
C GLU A 96 -39.63 -85.13 -0.46
N GLU A 97 -38.93 -84.10 -0.96
CA GLU A 97 -37.57 -83.77 -0.58
C GLU A 97 -37.52 -82.58 0.40
N PRO A 98 -36.55 -82.55 1.33
CA PRO A 98 -36.39 -81.42 2.23
C PRO A 98 -36.00 -80.17 1.45
N PHE A 99 -36.64 -79.03 1.75
CA PHE A 99 -36.35 -77.75 1.14
C PHE A 99 -36.07 -76.67 2.18
N THR A 100 -35.43 -75.59 1.74
CA THR A 100 -35.08 -74.44 2.56
C THR A 100 -35.92 -73.24 2.17
N ILE A 101 -36.26 -72.40 3.14
CA ILE A 101 -37.03 -71.17 2.93
C ILE A 101 -36.26 -69.98 3.49
N SER A 102 -36.08 -68.95 2.67
CA SER A 102 -35.52 -67.66 3.05
C SER A 102 -36.43 -66.52 2.60
N PHE A 103 -36.45 -65.45 3.37
CA PHE A 103 -37.15 -64.19 3.04
C PHE A 103 -36.19 -63.09 2.58
N ASN A 104 -34.88 -63.37 2.59
CA ASN A 104 -33.84 -62.45 2.19
C ASN A 104 -33.09 -63.02 0.97
N ALA A 105 -32.85 -62.18 -0.03
CA ALA A 105 -31.98 -62.51 -1.14
C ALA A 105 -30.57 -62.82 -0.62
N THR A 106 -30.00 -63.95 -1.03
CA THR A 106 -28.62 -64.37 -0.76
C THR A 106 -27.63 -63.57 -1.63
N GLU A 107 -27.74 -62.24 -1.67
CA GLU A 107 -26.81 -61.38 -2.41
C GLU A 107 -25.79 -60.74 -1.45
N ASP A 108 -24.54 -61.17 -1.58
CA ASP A 108 -23.22 -60.58 -1.28
C ASP A 108 -23.05 -59.38 -0.30
N TYR A 109 -23.82 -59.35 0.80
CA TYR A 109 -23.62 -58.40 1.90
C TYR A 109 -22.16 -58.27 2.42
N PRO A 110 -21.33 -59.32 2.47
CA PRO A 110 -19.95 -59.21 2.95
C PRO A 110 -19.07 -58.31 2.07
N ALA A 111 -19.24 -58.37 0.74
CA ALA A 111 -18.47 -57.55 -0.18
C ALA A 111 -18.79 -56.05 -0.02
N GLU A 112 -20.07 -55.72 0.12
CA GLU A 112 -20.51 -54.33 0.30
C GLU A 112 -20.04 -53.75 1.64
N ILE A 113 -20.09 -54.54 2.72
CA ILE A 113 -19.56 -54.12 4.03
C ILE A 113 -18.06 -53.81 3.96
N ASN A 114 -17.29 -54.60 3.22
CA ASN A 114 -15.86 -54.36 3.06
C ASN A 114 -15.57 -53.09 2.26
N ARG A 115 -16.31 -52.83 1.18
CA ARG A 115 -16.19 -51.59 0.40
C ARG A 115 -16.48 -50.36 1.24
N LEU A 116 -17.57 -50.37 2.00
CA LEU A 116 -17.95 -49.26 2.87
C LEU A 116 -16.93 -49.01 3.98
N LYS A 117 -16.29 -50.07 4.52
CA LYS A 117 -15.20 -49.92 5.48
C LYS A 117 -13.96 -49.27 4.86
N GLU A 118 -13.59 -49.67 3.65
CA GLU A 118 -12.47 -49.05 2.93
C GLU A 118 -12.73 -47.57 2.62
N GLU A 119 -13.95 -47.24 2.19
CA GLU A 119 -14.36 -45.87 1.93
C GLU A 119 -14.32 -45.01 3.19
N ASN A 120 -14.88 -45.52 4.31
CA ASN A 120 -14.78 -44.83 5.60
C ASN A 120 -13.32 -44.61 6.02
N GLY A 121 -12.45 -45.60 5.84
CA GLY A 121 -11.03 -45.45 6.15
C GLY A 121 -10.35 -44.35 5.33
N LYS A 122 -10.69 -44.21 4.04
CA LYS A 122 -10.20 -43.12 3.18
C LYS A 122 -10.71 -41.77 3.64
N LEU A 123 -12.01 -41.67 3.94
CA LEU A 123 -12.63 -40.43 4.41
C LEU A 123 -12.06 -39.99 5.77
N GLU A 124 -11.79 -40.92 6.68
CA GLU A 124 -11.12 -40.62 7.96
C GLU A 124 -9.72 -40.04 7.73
N GLN A 125 -8.94 -40.61 6.82
CA GLN A 125 -7.61 -40.11 6.47
C GLN A 125 -7.66 -38.71 5.85
N GLU A 126 -8.58 -38.47 4.92
CA GLU A 126 -8.77 -37.15 4.29
C GLU A 126 -9.18 -36.10 5.33
N ASN A 127 -10.09 -36.46 6.24
CA ASN A 127 -10.56 -35.57 7.29
C ASN A 127 -9.42 -35.18 8.26
N GLU A 128 -8.55 -36.13 8.62
CA GLU A 128 -7.35 -35.83 9.43
C GLU A 128 -6.34 -34.95 8.69
N GLN A 129 -6.17 -35.13 7.39
CA GLN A 129 -5.31 -34.23 6.59
C GLN A 129 -5.88 -32.81 6.53
N LEU A 130 -7.18 -32.67 6.29
CA LEU A 130 -7.87 -31.38 6.27
C LEU A 130 -7.79 -30.67 7.62
N LYS A 131 -7.96 -31.38 8.74
CA LYS A 131 -7.79 -30.80 10.09
C LYS A 131 -6.39 -30.20 10.27
N LYS A 132 -5.34 -30.91 9.85
CA LYS A 132 -3.96 -30.42 9.93
C LYS A 132 -3.74 -29.19 9.07
N GLN A 133 -4.30 -29.15 7.85
CA GLN A 133 -4.22 -27.97 6.99
C GLN A 133 -4.93 -26.77 7.61
N VAL A 134 -6.13 -26.96 8.18
CA VAL A 134 -6.87 -25.90 8.88
C VAL A 134 -6.08 -25.36 10.06
N GLU A 135 -5.42 -26.22 10.83
CA GLU A 135 -4.58 -25.79 11.96
C GLU A 135 -3.37 -24.98 11.49
N GLN A 136 -2.68 -25.43 10.43
CA GLN A 136 -1.57 -24.69 9.82
C GLN A 136 -2.00 -23.31 9.34
N LEU A 137 -3.06 -23.22 8.54
CA LEU A 137 -3.60 -21.97 8.02
C LEU A 137 -4.06 -21.04 9.16
N THR A 138 -4.64 -21.59 10.22
CA THR A 138 -5.03 -20.82 11.41
C THR A 138 -3.82 -20.19 12.10
N ASN A 139 -2.73 -20.95 12.21
CA ASN A 139 -1.49 -20.47 12.81
C ASN A 139 -0.80 -19.42 11.94
N GLU A 140 -0.74 -19.61 10.62
CA GLU A 140 -0.23 -18.61 9.68
C GLU A 140 -1.04 -17.30 9.75
N ASN A 141 -2.37 -17.40 9.79
CA ASN A 141 -3.23 -16.22 9.89
C ASN A 141 -2.99 -15.45 11.21
N LYS A 142 -2.79 -16.15 12.33
CA LYS A 142 -2.39 -15.53 13.61
C LYS A 142 -1.05 -14.81 13.50
N GLN A 143 -0.06 -15.42 12.84
CA GLN A 143 1.26 -14.80 12.64
C GLN A 143 1.18 -13.56 11.74
N LEU A 144 0.42 -13.63 10.66
CA LEU A 144 0.19 -12.49 9.76
C LEU A 144 -0.48 -11.33 10.48
N LYS A 145 -1.52 -11.60 11.29
CA LYS A 145 -2.17 -10.56 12.12
C LYS A 145 -1.20 -9.88 13.08
N ARG A 146 -0.29 -10.62 13.70
CA ARG A 146 0.76 -10.04 14.56
C ARG A 146 1.71 -9.14 13.77
N ARG A 147 2.18 -9.61 12.61
CA ARG A 147 3.04 -8.81 11.71
C ARG A 147 2.38 -7.52 11.26
N ILE A 148 1.09 -7.57 10.90
CA ILE A 148 0.32 -6.37 10.52
C ILE A 148 0.29 -5.38 11.68
N SER A 149 -0.03 -5.84 12.90
CA SER A 149 -0.07 -4.97 14.07
C SER A 149 1.29 -4.34 14.40
N ASP A 150 2.38 -5.09 14.28
CA ASP A 150 3.74 -4.57 14.47
C ASP A 150 4.10 -3.51 13.42
N LEU A 151 3.76 -3.75 12.14
CA LEU A 151 3.99 -2.79 11.06
C LEU A 151 3.16 -1.51 11.23
N GLU A 152 1.90 -1.62 11.65
CA GLU A 152 1.07 -0.46 11.96
C GLU A 152 1.67 0.39 13.09
N LYS A 153 2.21 -0.26 14.12
CA LYS A 153 2.90 0.42 15.22
C LYS A 153 4.16 1.13 14.74
N GLN A 154 4.99 0.47 13.93
CA GLN A 154 6.19 1.08 13.34
C GLN A 154 5.83 2.27 12.45
N LEU A 155 4.80 2.15 11.62
CA LEU A 155 4.33 3.24 10.76
C LEU A 155 3.84 4.44 11.58
N SER A 156 3.10 4.20 12.66
CA SER A 156 2.64 5.24 13.58
C SER A 156 3.82 5.97 14.24
N GLN A 157 4.81 5.20 14.73
CA GLN A 157 6.01 5.76 15.35
C GLN A 157 6.84 6.59 14.36
N ALA A 158 7.08 6.08 13.15
CA ALA A 158 7.81 6.80 12.10
C ALA A 158 7.10 8.10 11.71
N LYS A 159 5.77 8.05 11.48
CA LYS A 159 4.98 9.26 11.18
C LYS A 159 5.04 10.28 12.32
N ALA A 160 4.90 9.85 13.57
CA ALA A 160 4.91 10.77 14.69
C ALA A 160 6.30 11.39 14.91
N GLN A 161 7.35 10.57 14.84
CA GLN A 161 8.70 11.01 15.18
C GLN A 161 9.35 11.83 14.06
N ASP A 162 9.33 11.34 12.82
CA ASP A 162 10.09 11.98 11.75
C ASP A 162 9.36 13.21 11.22
N VAL A 163 8.05 13.13 11.01
CA VAL A 163 7.29 14.28 10.47
C VAL A 163 7.28 15.43 11.47
N SER A 164 7.06 15.16 12.76
CA SER A 164 7.04 16.22 13.77
C SER A 164 8.42 16.87 13.95
N LYS A 165 9.49 16.07 14.06
CA LYS A 165 10.85 16.60 14.19
C LYS A 165 11.28 17.39 12.96
N LEU A 166 11.01 16.88 11.77
CA LEU A 166 11.30 17.58 10.52
C LEU A 166 10.50 18.88 10.41
N GLN A 167 9.23 18.90 10.80
CA GLN A 167 8.42 20.11 10.79
C GLN A 167 8.98 21.18 11.73
N VAL A 168 9.42 20.79 12.93
CA VAL A 168 10.07 21.71 13.88
C VAL A 168 11.39 22.24 13.29
N GLN A 169 12.20 21.37 12.70
CA GLN A 169 13.46 21.76 12.06
C GLN A 169 13.24 22.75 10.91
N ILE A 170 12.25 22.50 10.05
CA ILE A 170 11.86 23.40 8.94
C ILE A 170 11.43 24.76 9.48
N ASN A 171 10.59 24.79 10.52
CA ASN A 171 10.13 26.04 11.13
C ASN A 171 11.30 26.86 11.71
N ASN A 172 12.24 26.19 12.40
CA ASN A 172 13.42 26.83 12.96
C ASN A 172 14.32 27.41 11.86
N LEU A 173 14.64 26.61 10.83
CA LEU A 173 15.45 27.07 9.70
C LEU A 173 14.76 28.21 8.93
N THR A 174 13.44 28.17 8.81
CA THR A 174 12.67 29.25 8.16
C THR A 174 12.78 30.55 8.96
N LYS A 175 12.74 30.47 10.30
CA LYS A 175 12.91 31.63 11.18
C LYS A 175 14.32 32.19 11.07
N GLU A 176 15.33 31.34 11.15
CA GLU A 176 16.74 31.72 11.00
C GLU A 176 17.00 32.40 9.65
N ASN A 177 16.44 31.86 8.56
CA ASN A 177 16.58 32.46 7.23
C ASN A 177 15.94 33.87 7.15
N ARG A 178 14.81 34.09 7.82
CA ARG A 178 14.20 35.43 7.92
C ARG A 178 15.07 36.40 8.69
N GLU A 179 15.65 35.96 9.80
CA GLU A 179 16.56 36.76 10.63
C GLU A 179 17.82 37.15 9.85
N LEU A 180 18.45 36.19 9.17
CA LEU A 180 19.60 36.44 8.32
C LEU A 180 19.29 37.41 7.17
N LYS A 181 18.13 37.27 6.52
CA LYS A 181 17.69 38.23 5.49
C LYS A 181 17.54 39.64 6.04
N ALA A 182 16.99 39.78 7.26
CA ALA A 182 16.86 41.08 7.91
C ALA A 182 18.24 41.68 8.25
N GLN A 183 19.18 40.86 8.73
CA GLN A 183 20.55 41.30 8.99
C GLN A 183 21.26 41.77 7.72
N ILE A 184 21.14 41.02 6.62
CA ILE A 184 21.69 41.40 5.31
C ILE A 184 21.11 42.74 4.84
N ALA A 185 19.79 42.94 4.97
CA ALA A 185 19.15 44.20 4.59
C ALA A 185 19.66 45.37 5.44
N ASN A 186 19.83 45.18 6.75
CA ASN A 186 20.38 46.19 7.64
C ASN A 186 21.84 46.53 7.27
N GLN A 187 22.70 45.53 7.10
CA GLN A 187 24.09 45.74 6.68
C GLN A 187 24.19 46.43 5.32
N THR A 188 23.33 46.08 4.37
CA THR A 188 23.26 46.74 3.06
C THR A 188 22.92 48.23 3.21
N ASN A 189 21.95 48.55 4.06
CA ASN A 189 21.60 49.95 4.35
C ASN A 189 22.76 50.70 5.00
N LEU A 190 23.44 50.08 5.97
CA LEU A 190 24.60 50.67 6.63
C LEU A 190 25.74 50.95 5.63
N ILE A 191 26.04 50.00 4.74
CA ILE A 191 27.04 50.18 3.68
C ILE A 191 26.66 51.35 2.77
N ASN A 192 25.39 51.46 2.37
CA ASN A 192 24.92 52.57 1.54
C ASN A 192 25.08 53.93 2.24
N GLN A 193 24.73 54.00 3.52
CA GLN A 193 24.92 55.22 4.34
C GLN A 193 26.40 55.60 4.46
N LEU A 194 27.27 54.62 4.73
CA LEU A 194 28.71 54.84 4.82
C LEU A 194 29.29 55.30 3.49
N LYS A 195 28.86 54.71 2.38
CA LYS A 195 29.27 55.10 1.03
C LYS A 195 28.84 56.53 0.69
N ALA A 196 27.61 56.91 1.05
CA ALA A 196 27.13 58.28 0.89
C ALA A 196 27.94 59.28 1.72
N LYS A 197 28.24 58.94 2.98
CA LYS A 197 29.08 59.77 3.86
C LYS A 197 30.51 59.91 3.35
N ALA A 198 31.10 58.82 2.85
CA ALA A 198 32.43 58.84 2.26
C ALA A 198 32.48 59.76 1.03
N LYS A 199 31.49 59.67 0.14
CA LYS A 199 31.36 60.56 -1.00
C LYS A 199 31.22 62.03 -0.59
N PHE A 200 30.36 62.30 0.40
CA PHE A 200 30.20 63.67 0.92
C PHE A 200 31.51 64.25 1.47
N LEU A 201 32.27 63.45 2.22
CA LEU A 201 33.58 63.87 2.74
C LEU A 201 34.62 64.06 1.62
N GLU A 202 34.57 63.23 0.58
CA GLU A 202 35.41 63.39 -0.62
C GLU A 202 35.10 64.70 -1.35
N ASP A 203 33.81 65.02 -1.54
CA ASP A 203 33.36 66.28 -2.14
C ASP A 203 33.82 67.48 -1.30
N GLN A 204 33.66 67.44 0.03
CA GLN A 204 34.15 68.48 0.95
C GLN A 204 35.67 68.65 0.87
N ASN A 205 36.43 67.57 0.83
CA ASN A 205 37.89 67.63 0.69
C ASN A 205 38.30 68.27 -0.65
N ASN A 206 37.60 67.98 -1.73
CA ASN A 206 37.85 68.58 -3.03
C ASN A 206 37.52 70.09 -3.02
N GLU A 207 36.43 70.48 -2.36
CA GLU A 207 36.08 71.89 -2.16
C GLU A 207 37.14 72.63 -1.33
N TYR A 208 37.59 72.06 -0.20
CA TYR A 208 38.67 72.64 0.60
C TYR A 208 39.97 72.79 -0.18
N LYS A 209 40.35 71.77 -0.97
CA LYS A 209 41.52 71.87 -1.85
C LYS A 209 41.36 73.04 -2.84
N SER A 210 40.19 73.20 -3.46
CA SER A 210 39.93 74.30 -4.38
C SER A 210 40.01 75.67 -3.69
N LEU A 211 39.43 75.81 -2.50
CA LEU A 211 39.49 77.04 -1.72
C LEU A 211 40.93 77.40 -1.33
N ILE A 212 41.72 76.42 -0.88
CA ILE A 212 43.14 76.62 -0.57
C ILE A 212 43.91 77.09 -1.80
N THR A 213 43.72 76.44 -2.96
CA THR A 213 44.37 76.85 -4.21
C THR A 213 43.99 78.28 -4.60
N LYS A 214 42.70 78.65 -4.52
CA LYS A 214 42.24 80.02 -4.81
C LYS A 214 42.86 81.05 -3.87
N LEU A 215 42.92 80.76 -2.56
CA LEU A 215 43.54 81.65 -1.58
C LEU A 215 45.04 81.82 -1.83
N LEU A 216 45.74 80.75 -2.22
CA LEU A 216 47.15 80.81 -2.60
C LEU A 216 47.38 81.65 -3.87
N GLU A 217 46.54 81.46 -4.89
CA GLU A 217 46.59 82.28 -6.11
C GLU A 217 46.28 83.76 -5.83
N GLU A 218 45.30 84.04 -4.97
CA GLU A 218 44.94 85.41 -4.58
C GLU A 218 46.05 86.07 -3.76
N GLN A 219 46.68 85.35 -2.83
CA GLN A 219 47.86 85.84 -2.10
C GLN A 219 49.05 86.09 -3.05
N ALA A 220 49.30 85.19 -4.00
CA ALA A 220 50.35 85.36 -4.99
C ALA A 220 50.11 86.63 -5.84
N LYS A 221 48.88 86.81 -6.36
CA LYS A 221 48.50 88.01 -7.13
C LYS A 221 48.62 89.29 -6.30
N LYS A 222 48.15 89.28 -5.05
CA LYS A 222 48.26 90.44 -4.17
C LYS A 222 49.72 90.79 -3.90
N SER A 223 50.57 89.80 -3.65
CA SER A 223 52.01 90.02 -3.48
C SER A 223 52.65 90.60 -4.75
N GLU A 224 52.31 90.07 -5.93
CA GLU A 224 52.79 90.58 -7.22
C GLU A 224 52.34 92.02 -7.46
N GLN A 225 51.09 92.35 -7.14
CA GLN A 225 50.56 93.71 -7.20
C GLN A 225 51.30 94.64 -6.24
N GLU A 226 51.52 94.23 -4.99
CA GLU A 226 52.29 95.01 -4.01
C GLU A 226 53.73 95.25 -4.48
N TYR A 227 54.38 94.23 -5.07
CA TYR A 227 55.71 94.38 -5.67
C TYR A 227 55.70 95.34 -6.86
N ILE A 228 54.71 95.24 -7.76
CA ILE A 228 54.56 96.15 -8.91
C ILE A 228 54.29 97.58 -8.43
N GLU A 229 53.43 97.78 -7.44
CA GLU A 229 53.14 99.09 -6.88
C GLU A 229 54.37 99.70 -6.18
N LYS A 230 55.11 98.91 -5.42
CA LYS A 230 56.37 99.35 -4.80
C LYS A 230 57.39 99.74 -5.85
N ALA A 231 57.60 98.91 -6.88
CA ALA A 231 58.50 99.22 -7.99
C ALA A 231 58.07 100.48 -8.77
N LYS A 232 56.76 100.69 -8.97
CA LYS A 232 56.22 101.94 -9.56
C LYS A 232 56.53 103.16 -8.69
N LYS A 233 56.34 103.07 -7.36
CA LYS A 233 56.68 104.14 -6.41
C LYS A 233 58.18 104.44 -6.42
N GLU A 234 59.02 103.41 -6.38
CA GLU A 234 60.48 103.58 -6.46
C GLU A 234 60.91 104.23 -7.79
N ARG A 235 60.31 103.84 -8.92
CA ARG A 235 60.55 104.48 -10.22
C ARG A 235 60.14 105.95 -10.25
N LEU A 236 59.02 106.30 -9.61
CA LEU A 236 58.56 107.69 -9.46
C LEU A 236 59.53 108.51 -8.63
N ILE A 237 59.98 107.98 -7.49
CA ILE A 237 60.96 108.65 -6.61
C ILE A 237 62.29 108.83 -7.35
N GLY A 238 62.78 107.79 -8.04
CA GLY A 238 63.99 107.88 -8.87
C GLY A 238 63.87 108.94 -9.97
N SER A 239 62.70 109.05 -10.62
CA SER A 239 62.44 110.08 -11.63
C SER A 239 62.46 111.49 -11.04
N ILE A 240 61.91 111.69 -9.85
CA ILE A 240 61.94 112.98 -9.14
C ILE A 240 63.37 113.35 -8.76
N ILE A 241 64.15 112.41 -8.22
CA ILE A 241 65.56 112.63 -7.83
C ILE A 241 66.41 112.99 -9.05
N ILE A 242 66.23 112.29 -10.18
CA ILE A 242 66.95 112.60 -11.43
C ILE A 242 66.57 114.01 -11.92
N LYS A 243 65.28 114.37 -11.91
CA LYS A 243 64.84 115.73 -12.29
C LYS A 243 65.40 116.80 -11.35
N SER A 244 65.45 116.55 -10.04
CA SER A 244 66.03 117.49 -9.08
C SER A 244 67.54 117.62 -9.23
N LEU A 245 68.25 116.52 -9.55
CA LEU A 245 69.68 116.54 -9.86
C LEU A 245 69.97 117.31 -11.15
N ILE A 246 69.16 117.13 -12.19
CA ILE A 246 69.27 117.90 -13.44
C ILE A 246 69.04 119.39 -13.18
N LEU A 247 67.99 119.76 -12.44
CA LEU A 247 67.72 121.15 -12.06
C LEU A 247 68.85 121.73 -11.20
N GLY A 248 69.32 120.99 -10.20
CA GLY A 248 70.46 121.37 -9.38
C GLY A 248 71.73 121.55 -10.21
N GLY A 249 72.00 120.65 -11.15
CA GLY A 249 73.12 120.75 -12.09
C GLY A 249 73.01 121.96 -13.02
N ILE A 250 71.80 122.30 -13.49
CA ILE A 250 71.55 123.53 -14.25
C ILE A 250 71.83 124.75 -13.37
N VAL A 251 71.35 124.79 -12.14
CA VAL A 251 71.60 125.92 -11.21
C VAL A 251 73.08 126.08 -10.91
N VAL A 252 73.78 125.00 -10.56
CA VAL A 252 75.22 125.01 -10.32
C VAL A 252 75.98 125.38 -11.60
N GLY A 253 75.54 124.93 -12.76
CA GLY A 253 76.07 125.34 -14.05
C GLY A 253 75.93 126.84 -14.30
N ILE A 254 74.76 127.41 -14.02
CA ILE A 254 74.50 128.86 -14.14
C ILE A 254 75.34 129.66 -13.14
N VAL A 255 75.40 129.24 -11.88
CA VAL A 255 76.18 129.92 -10.83
C VAL A 255 77.68 129.80 -11.11
N GLY A 256 78.14 128.62 -11.48
CA GLY A 256 79.53 128.36 -11.89
C GLY A 256 79.91 129.17 -13.13
N TYR A 257 79.05 129.24 -14.13
CA TYR A 257 79.24 130.09 -15.31
C TYR A 257 79.25 131.59 -14.94
N GLY A 258 78.38 132.02 -14.02
CA GLY A 258 78.36 133.39 -13.49
C GLY A 258 79.65 133.75 -12.76
N LEU A 259 80.17 132.86 -11.92
CA LEU A 259 81.45 133.02 -11.21
C LEU A 259 82.65 132.97 -12.18
N TYR A 260 82.64 132.08 -13.16
CA TYR A 260 83.66 132.02 -14.22
C TYR A 260 83.71 133.31 -15.05
N ARG A 261 82.54 133.84 -15.42
CA ARG A 261 82.43 135.12 -16.14
C ARG A 261 82.89 136.29 -15.28
N LYS A 262 82.58 136.28 -13.98
CA LYS A 262 83.04 137.29 -13.02
C LYS A 262 84.55 137.22 -12.82
N LYS A 263 85.17 136.03 -12.72
CA LYS A 263 86.63 135.89 -12.64
C LYS A 263 87.33 136.43 -13.89
N ARG A 264 86.82 136.13 -15.09
CA ARG A 264 87.36 136.71 -16.35
C ARG A 264 87.26 138.24 -16.41
N SER A 265 86.32 138.87 -15.71
CA SER A 265 86.23 140.34 -15.68
C SER A 265 87.28 140.99 -14.78
N TRP A 266 88.00 140.22 -13.96
CA TRP A 266 89.04 140.71 -13.04
C TRP A 266 90.47 140.51 -13.58
N GLU A 267 90.64 139.71 -14.64
CA GLU A 267 91.95 139.48 -15.30
C GLU A 267 92.22 140.44 -16.48
N HIS A 268 91.30 141.37 -16.78
CA HIS A 268 91.47 142.41 -17.82
C HIS A 268 91.24 143.85 -17.32
N ALA A 269 91.25 144.08 -16.01
CA ALA A 269 91.13 145.42 -15.40
C ALA A 269 92.39 145.85 -14.63
N GLY A 270 93.54 145.27 -15.01
CA GLY A 270 94.84 145.54 -14.40
C GLY A 270 95.98 145.23 -15.37
N LEU A 271 95.96 145.90 -16.53
CA LEU A 271 97.07 146.38 -17.38
C LEU A 271 96.52 146.79 -18.74
#